data_AF-A0A2G6L9J6-F1
#
_entry.id   AF-A0A2G6L9J6-F1
#
_cell.length_a   1.000
_cell.length_b   1.000
_cell.length_c   1.000
_cell.angle_alpha   90.00
_cell.angle_beta   90.00
_cell.angle_gamma   90.00
#
_symmetry.space_group_name_H-M   'P 1'
#
loop_
_entity.id
_entity.type
_entity.pdbx_description
1 polymer ?
#
loop_
_entity_poly.entity_id
_entity_poly.type
_entity_poly.pdbx_seq_one_letter_code
_entity_poly.pdbx_strand_id
1 'polypeptide(L)' 'MNYLDSKSVRITPHPTPLIGKVTLPGSKSITNRALLLAGLATGESRLTGALSSDDTRYMAQAL' A
#
# COMPACT_ATOMS: atom_id res chain seq x y z
N MET A 1 9.88 -13.04 -10.91
CA MET A 1 9.01 -11.87 -11.14
C MET A 1 9.84 -10.87 -11.93
N ASN A 2 9.60 -10.73 -13.23
CA ASN A 2 10.41 -9.84 -14.08
C ASN A 2 10.00 -8.37 -13.80
N TYR A 3 10.82 -7.63 -13.07
CA TYR A 3 10.64 -6.20 -12.80
C TYR A 3 10.77 -5.30 -14.04
N LEU A 4 11.00 -5.88 -15.23
CA LEU A 4 11.30 -5.18 -16.48
C LEU A 4 10.10 -5.05 -17.43
N ASP A 5 8.92 -5.59 -17.08
CA ASP A 5 7.71 -5.42 -17.89
C ASP A 5 7.06 -4.05 -17.59
N SER A 6 7.70 -3.00 -18.09
CA SER A 6 7.27 -1.62 -17.90
C SER A 6 6.04 -1.34 -18.78
N LYS A 7 4.85 -1.36 -18.17
CA LYS A 7 3.65 -0.82 -18.82
C LYS A 7 3.78 0.70 -18.91
N SER A 8 3.69 1.23 -20.13
CA SER A 8 3.66 2.67 -20.38
C SER A 8 2.23 3.15 -20.58
N VAL A 9 1.97 4.42 -20.22
CA VAL A 9 0.71 5.11 -20.45
C VAL A 9 1.01 6.45 -21.11
N ARG A 10 0.24 6.82 -22.13
CA ARG A 10 0.28 8.17 -22.73
C ARG A 10 -0.60 9.10 -21.92
N ILE A 11 -0.04 10.20 -21.44
CA ILE A 11 -0.79 11.27 -20.76
C ILE A 11 -1.18 12.32 -21.81
N THR A 12 -2.47 12.66 -21.89
CA THR A 12 -2.98 13.73 -22.75
C THR A 12 -3.51 14.89 -21.89
N PRO A 13 -3.36 16.14 -22.33
CA PRO A 13 -3.91 17.29 -21.59
C PRO A 13 -5.42 17.17 -21.40
N HIS A 14 -5.90 17.49 -20.20
CA HIS A 14 -7.33 17.63 -19.93
C HIS A 14 -7.73 19.09 -20.17
N PRO A 15 -8.79 19.39 -20.96
CA PRO A 15 -9.18 20.77 -21.29
C PRO A 15 -9.64 21.63 -20.09
N THR A 16 -9.88 21.02 -18.94
CA THR A 16 -10.42 21.68 -17.75
C THR A 16 -9.70 21.22 -16.48
N PRO A 17 -9.73 21.99 -15.38
CA PRO A 17 -9.19 21.55 -14.09
C PRO A 17 -9.84 20.23 -13.62
N LEU A 18 -9.02 19.32 -13.09
CA LEU A 18 -9.52 18.11 -12.43
C LEU A 18 -10.07 18.48 -11.04
N ILE A 19 -11.34 18.21 -10.81
CA ILE A 19 -12.01 18.46 -9.53
C ILE A 19 -12.56 17.12 -9.02
N GLY A 20 -12.08 16.68 -7.87
CA GLY A 20 -12.51 15.41 -7.28
C GLY A 20 -11.87 15.15 -5.92
N LYS A 21 -12.34 14.09 -5.27
CA LYS A 21 -11.73 13.54 -4.04
C LYS A 21 -11.26 12.14 -4.35
N VAL A 22 -10.06 11.80 -3.92
CA VAL A 22 -9.50 10.45 -4.03
C VAL A 22 -9.13 9.96 -2.63
N THR A 23 -9.46 8.70 -2.36
CA THR A 23 -8.94 8.01 -1.18
C THR A 23 -7.65 7.33 -1.59
N LEU A 24 -6.53 7.77 -1.03
CA LEU A 24 -5.25 7.13 -1.24
C LEU A 24 -5.23 5.78 -0.49
N PRO A 25 -4.55 4.76 -1.05
CA PRO A 25 -4.32 3.53 -0.31
C PRO A 25 -3.43 3.79 0.91
N GLY A 26 -3.38 2.82 1.82
CA GLY A 26 -2.51 2.88 2.98
C GLY A 26 -1.05 3.16 2.62
N SER A 27 -0.31 3.78 3.55
CA SER A 27 1.13 3.93 3.39
C SER A 27 1.83 2.58 3.59
N LYS A 28 2.68 2.19 2.65
CA LYS A 28 3.52 0.99 2.75
C LYS A 28 4.33 0.97 4.04
N SER A 29 5.05 2.06 4.30
CA SER A 29 5.96 2.17 5.44
C SER A 29 5.22 2.22 6.78
N ILE A 30 3.99 2.75 6.81
CA ILE A 30 3.14 2.70 8.01
C ILE A 30 2.62 1.28 8.20
N THR A 31 2.15 0.63 7.13
CA THR A 31 1.62 -0.74 7.19
C THR A 31 2.68 -1.72 7.71
N ASN A 32 3.92 -1.66 7.20
CA ASN A 32 4.99 -2.54 7.67
C ASN A 32 5.36 -2.31 9.13
N ARG A 33 5.39 -1.04 9.59
CA ARG A 33 5.66 -0.74 11.01
C ARG A 33 4.51 -1.19 11.92
N ALA A 34 3.27 -0.99 11.49
CA ALA A 34 2.10 -1.44 12.23
C ALA A 34 2.06 -2.97 12.34
N LEU A 35 2.41 -3.70 11.27
CA LEU A 35 2.56 -5.15 11.29
C LEU A 35 3.62 -5.60 12.31
N LEU A 36 4.80 -4.97 12.31
CA LEU A 36 5.86 -5.30 13.27
C LEU A 36 5.41 -5.09 14.73
N LEU A 37 4.76 -3.96 15.02
CA LEU A 37 4.24 -3.68 16.36
C LEU A 37 3.13 -4.65 16.76
N ALA A 38 2.25 -5.02 15.83
CA ALA A 38 1.19 -5.99 16.06
C ALA A 38 1.73 -7.39 16.38
N GLY A 39 2.79 -7.84 15.69
CA GLY A 39 3.43 -9.13 15.96
C GLY A 39 4.17 -9.19 17.31
N LEU A 40 4.56 -8.03 17.86
CA LEU A 40 5.19 -7.92 19.18
C LEU A 40 4.18 -7.72 20.32
N ALA A 41 2.94 -7.36 20.01
CA ALA A 41 1.91 -7.06 21.00
C ALA A 41 1.30 -8.35 21.58
N THR A 42 0.93 -8.32 22.85
CA THR A 42 0.13 -9.39 23.47
C THR A 42 -1.34 -9.20 23.11
N GLY A 43 -2.02 -10.28 22.69
CA GLY A 43 -3.44 -10.28 22.37
C GLY A 43 -3.72 -10.07 20.87
N GLU A 44 -4.90 -9.54 20.56
CA GLU A 44 -5.36 -9.35 19.17
C GLU A 44 -5.15 -7.90 18.71
N SER A 45 -4.50 -7.72 17.56
CA SER A 45 -4.34 -6.42 16.90
C SER A 45 -5.18 -6.35 15.62
N ARG A 46 -6.03 -5.32 15.52
CA ARG A 46 -6.85 -5.07 14.32
C ARG A 46 -6.32 -3.89 13.52
N LEU A 47 -5.71 -4.16 12.37
CA LEU A 47 -5.19 -3.13 11.47
C LEU A 47 -6.20 -2.81 10.36
N THR A 48 -6.47 -1.52 10.13
CA THR A 48 -7.37 -1.02 9.07
C THR A 48 -6.66 -0.05 8.14
N GLY A 49 -7.12 0.07 6.89
CA GLY A 49 -6.49 0.93 5.89
C GLY A 49 -5.07 0.52 5.50
N ALA A 50 -4.67 -0.72 5.80
CA ALA A 50 -3.38 -1.29 5.42
C ALA A 50 -3.22 -1.36 3.91
N LEU A 51 -2.01 -1.11 3.41
CA LEU A 51 -1.68 -1.31 2.01
C LEU A 51 -1.55 -2.81 1.72
N SER A 52 -2.29 -3.31 0.74
CA SER A 52 -2.01 -4.63 0.16
C SER A 52 -0.91 -4.49 -0.89
N SER A 53 0.28 -4.98 -0.57
CA SER A 53 1.48 -4.95 -1.41
C SER A 53 2.27 -6.24 -1.21
N ASP A 54 3.22 -6.53 -2.10
CA ASP A 54 4.10 -7.70 -1.91
C ASP A 54 4.92 -7.57 -0.61
N ASP A 55 5.45 -6.39 -0.30
CA ASP A 55 6.22 -6.14 0.92
C ASP A 55 5.38 -6.41 2.18
N THR A 56 4.15 -5.92 2.22
CA THR A 56 3.24 -6.12 3.36
C THR A 56 2.77 -7.57 3.48
N ARG A 57 2.60 -8.29 2.36
CA ARG A 57 2.28 -9.72 2.35
C ARG A 57 3.43 -10.55 2.92
N TYR A 58 4.67 -10.33 2.46
CA TYR A 58 5.81 -11.08 2.96
C TYR A 58 6.13 -10.74 4.41
N MET A 59 5.99 -9.47 4.82
CA MET A 59 6.15 -9.07 6.22
C MET A 59 5.13 -9.79 7.12
N ALA A 60 3.85 -9.82 6.74
CA ALA A 60 2.81 -10.49 7.52
C ALA A 60 2.98 -12.02 7.58
N GLN A 61 3.61 -12.64 6.57
CA GLN A 61 3.92 -14.07 6.59
C GLN A 61 5.12 -14.43 7.46
N ALA A 62 6.01 -13.47 7.71
CA ALA A 62 7.24 -13.69 8.46
C ALA A 62 7.09 -13.47 9.97
N LEU A 63 6.03 -12.77 10.39
CA LEU A 63 5.66 -12.52 11.79
C LEU A 63 4.68 -13.58 12.29
#